data_AF-A0A133YDQ7-F1
#
_entry.id   AF-A0A133YDQ7-F1
#
_cell.length_a   1.000
_cell.length_b   1.000
_cell.length_c   1.000
_cell.angle_alpha   90.00
_cell.angle_beta   90.00
_cell.angle_gamma   90.00
#
_symmetry.space_group_name_H-M   'P 1'
#
loop_
_entity.id
_entity.type
_entity.pdbx_description
1 polymer ?
#
loop_
_entity_poly.entity_id
_entity_poly.type
_entity_poly.pdbx_seq_one_letter_code
_entity_poly.pdbx_strand_id
1 'polypeptide(L)' 'MHACIKYIQGEFLTNSSLRMRFGLTEKSSVSISRIIKEACKNKLIKKVEKTAPRHMKYIPI' A
#
# COMPACT_ATOMS: atom_id res chain seq x y z
N MET A 1 5.19 -9.57 -3.28
CA MET A 1 4.96 -8.96 -4.60
C MET A 1 3.50 -8.47 -4.76
N HIS A 2 3.07 -7.40 -4.07
CA HIS A 2 1.75 -6.76 -4.33
C HIS A 2 1.90 -5.44 -5.06
N ALA A 3 2.81 -4.58 -4.59
CA ALA A 3 3.09 -3.27 -5.18
C ALA A 3 3.48 -3.38 -6.66
N CYS A 4 4.37 -4.31 -7.02
CA CYS A 4 4.79 -4.53 -8.40
C CYS A 4 3.63 -4.94 -9.31
N ILE A 5 2.76 -5.84 -8.84
CA ILE A 5 1.60 -6.30 -9.62
C ILE A 5 0.65 -5.13 -9.88
N LYS A 6 0.32 -4.36 -8.84
CA LYS A 6 -0.54 -3.18 -8.98
C LYS A 6 0.07 -2.16 -9.94
N TYR A 7 1.37 -1.92 -9.83
CA TYR A 7 2.08 -0.97 -10.70
C TYR A 7 2.03 -1.37 -12.18
N ILE A 8 2.26 -2.66 -12.49
CA ILE A 8 2.15 -3.18 -13.86
C ILE A 8 0.72 -3.03 -14.40
N GLN A 9 -0.29 -3.16 -13.55
CA GLN A 9 -1.70 -2.95 -13.89
C GLN A 9 -2.10 -1.47 -14.02
N GLY A 10 -1.16 -0.53 -13.85
CA GLY A 10 -1.46 0.91 -13.81
C GLY A 10 -2.21 1.34 -12.54
N GLU A 11 -2.28 0.46 -11.54
CA GLU A 11 -2.89 0.68 -10.25
C GLU A 11 -1.85 1.01 -9.16
N PHE A 12 -2.35 1.35 -7.97
CA PHE A 12 -1.53 1.71 -6.82
C PHE A 12 -1.74 0.73 -5.67
N LEU A 13 -0.69 0.51 -4.88
CA LEU A 13 -0.86 -0.13 -3.59
C LEU A 13 -1.55 0.86 -2.64
N THR A 14 -2.61 0.40 -1.99
CA THR A 14 -3.30 1.11 -0.91
C THR A 14 -3.49 0.17 0.28
N ASN A 15 -3.91 0.72 1.43
CA ASN A 15 -4.26 -0.12 2.59
C ASN A 15 -5.40 -1.09 2.24
N SER A 16 -6.43 -0.62 1.53
CA SER A 16 -7.57 -1.43 1.12
C SER A 16 -7.18 -2.52 0.11
N SER A 17 -6.34 -2.21 -0.89
CA SER A 17 -5.89 -3.21 -1.88
C SER A 17 -5.07 -4.32 -1.22
N LEU A 18 -4.21 -3.95 -0.27
CA LEU A 18 -3.36 -4.89 0.44
C LEU A 18 -4.18 -5.75 1.41
N ARG A 19 -5.15 -5.17 2.11
CA ARG A 19 -6.12 -5.90 2.95
C ARG A 19 -6.93 -6.91 2.16
N MET A 20 -7.49 -6.50 1.02
CA MET A 20 -8.25 -7.38 0.14
C MET A 20 -7.42 -8.57 -0.31
N ARG A 21 -6.15 -8.34 -0.67
CA ARG A 21 -5.23 -9.41 -1.07
C ARG A 21 -4.95 -10.42 0.05
N PHE A 22 -4.95 -9.98 1.30
CA PHE A 22 -4.76 -10.85 2.47
C PHE A 22 -6.07 -11.39 3.05
N GLY A 23 -7.23 -11.07 2.46
CA GLY A 23 -8.53 -11.48 2.98
C GLY A 23 -8.87 -10.86 4.34
N LEU A 24 -8.34 -9.66 4.64
CA LEU A 24 -8.46 -9.05 5.97
C LEU A 24 -9.60 -8.03 6.07
N THR A 25 -10.26 -8.03 7.23
CA THR A 25 -11.34 -7.09 7.57
C THR A 25 -10.84 -5.71 8.01
N GLU A 26 -11.76 -4.77 8.21
CA GLU A 26 -11.53 -3.37 8.64
C GLU A 26 -10.65 -3.23 9.87
N LYS A 27 -10.78 -4.19 10.79
CA LYS A 27 -10.02 -4.26 12.04
C LYS A 27 -8.50 -4.35 11.82
N SER A 28 -8.06 -4.86 10.67
CA SER A 28 -6.64 -5.02 10.33
C SER A 28 -5.97 -3.76 9.75
N SER A 29 -6.74 -2.69 9.52
CA SER A 29 -6.25 -1.46 8.87
C SER A 29 -5.02 -0.86 9.55
N VAL A 30 -4.97 -0.91 10.88
CA VAL A 30 -3.83 -0.42 11.68
C VAL A 30 -2.57 -1.26 11.42
N SER A 31 -2.69 -2.58 11.47
CA SER A 31 -1.57 -3.51 11.22
C SER A 31 -1.02 -3.36 9.81
N ILE A 32 -1.90 -3.26 8.82
CA ILE A 32 -1.51 -3.06 7.42
C ILE A 32 -0.83 -1.71 7.23
N SER A 33 -1.29 -0.65 7.90
CA SER A 33 -0.63 0.65 7.87
C SER A 33 0.78 0.60 8.45
N ARG A 34 1.01 -0.18 9.52
CA ARG A 34 2.35 -0.41 10.06
C ARG A 34 3.26 -1.13 9.05
N ILE A 35 2.75 -2.18 8.41
CA ILE A 35 3.51 -2.91 7.37
C ILE A 35 3.90 -1.99 6.20
N ILE A 36 2.97 -1.16 5.73
CA ILE A 36 3.24 -0.19 4.65
C ILE A 36 4.31 0.82 5.09
N LYS A 37 4.26 1.30 6.34
CA LYS A 37 5.31 2.19 6.88
C LYS A 37 6.67 1.51 6.94
N GLU A 38 6.75 0.27 7.41
CA GLU A 38 7.99 -0.52 7.42
C GLU A 38 8.51 -0.76 6.00
N ALA A 39 7.65 -1.08 5.04
CA ALA A 39 8.05 -1.25 3.64
C ALA A 39 8.58 0.06 3.02
N CYS A 40 7.99 1.20 3.38
CA CYS A 40 8.48 2.52 2.98
C CYS A 40 9.84 2.84 3.61
N LYS A 41 10.03 2.51 4.89
CA LYS A 41 11.30 2.66 5.63
C LYS A 41 12.41 1.80 5.01
N ASN A 42 12.08 0.58 4.61
CA ASN A 42 12.98 -0.35 3.93
C ASN A 42 13.19 -0.04 2.44
N LYS A 43 12.69 1.10 1.94
CA LYS A 43 12.83 1.53 0.54
C LYS A 43 12.35 0.50 -0.48
N LEU A 44 11.31 -0.28 -0.14
CA LEU A 44 10.67 -1.21 -1.07
C LEU A 44 9.53 -0.56 -1.86
N ILE A 45 8.91 0.46 -1.27
CA ILE A 45 7.82 1.23 -1.86
C ILE A 45 8.00 2.72 -1.54
N LYS A 46 7.48 3.59 -2.41
CA LYS A 46 7.43 5.04 -2.21
C LYS A 46 6.00 5.56 -2.26
N LYS A 47 5.73 6.62 -1.49
CA LYS A 47 4.45 7.33 -1.49
C LYS A 47 4.33 8.20 -2.73
N VAL A 48 3.13 8.27 -3.30
CA VAL A 48 2.80 9.19 -4.41
C VAL A 48 2.44 10.58 -3.84
N GLU A 49 3.17 11.61 -4.25
CA GLU A 49 3.09 12.95 -3.64
C GLU A 49 1.73 13.65 -3.79
N LYS A 50 1.00 13.40 -4.88
CA LYS A 50 -0.28 14.07 -5.20
C LYS A 50 -1.50 13.34 -4.63
N THR A 51 -1.46 12.89 -3.37
CA THR A 51 -2.56 12.10 -2.81
C THR A 51 -3.08 12.62 -1.48
N ALA A 52 -4.42 12.70 -1.36
CA ALA A 52 -5.09 13.07 -0.12
C ALA A 52 -4.71 12.13 1.04
N PRO A 53 -4.67 12.61 2.30
CA PRO A 53 -4.24 11.82 3.46
C PRO A 53 -5.02 10.51 3.64
N ARG A 54 -6.32 10.52 3.28
CA ARG A 54 -7.22 9.37 3.40
C ARG A 54 -7.09 8.34 2.27
N HIS A 55 -6.43 8.72 1.17
CA HIS A 55 -6.31 7.88 -0.03
C HIS A 55 -4.86 7.63 -0.41
N MET A 56 -3.93 7.54 0.55
CA MET A 56 -2.51 7.36 0.26
C MET A 56 -2.26 6.20 -0.73
N LYS A 57 -1.53 6.52 -1.79
CA LYS A 57 -1.12 5.61 -2.86
C LYS A 57 0.38 5.37 -2.76
N TYR A 58 0.78 4.14 -3.05
CA TYR A 58 2.17 3.71 -3.04
C TYR A 58 2.51 2.97 -4.34
N ILE A 59 3.74 3.16 -4.79
CA ILE A 59 4.33 2.48 -5.95
C ILE A 59 5.63 1.78 -5.53
N PRO A 60 6.02 0.68 -6.19
CA PRO A 60 7.35 0.09 -5.99
C PRO A 60 8.44 1.12 -6.30
N ILE A 61 9.58 0.97 -5.64
CA ILE A 61 10.81 1.71 -5.95
C ILE A 61 11.54 1.00 -7.08
#